data_AF-A0A960LL34-F1
#
_entry.id   AF-A0A960LL34-F1
#
_cell.length_a   1.000
_cell.length_b   1.000
_cell.length_c   1.000
_cell.angle_alpha   90.00
_cell.angle_beta   90.00
_cell.angle_gamma   90.00
#
_symmetry.space_group_name_H-M   'P 1'
#
loop_
_entity.id
_entity.type
_entity.pdbx_description
1 polymer ?
#
loop_
_entity_poly.entity_id
_entity_poly.type
_entity_poly.pdbx_seq_one_letter_code
_entity_poly.pdbx_strand_id
1 'polypeptide(L)'
;KHDVAEGIHRPLSVTALAICDNAAGENPVVLVDADLGWWRSVESERDFRRRLLDRLELGESRFLFALTHTHSAPPLTDQVEPDWKGGELLEPYREQVWEATVDAVKRAIDTIRPAVIEWQTGRCGLAAGRDLRDPENPERTVCGFDPGAPADDTLLVGRVSDATSGQAIATIVNYACHPTTLAWDNRQISPDYLGAM
;
A
#
# COMPACT_ATOMS: atom_id res chain seq x y z
N LYS A 1 19.03 5.94 -13.30
CA LYS A 1 19.37 6.86 -14.41
C LYS A 1 18.17 7.68 -14.90
N HIS A 2 16.98 7.49 -14.30
CA HIS A 2 15.78 8.21 -14.65
C HIS A 2 15.13 8.64 -13.34
N ASP A 3 14.97 9.96 -13.15
CA ASP A 3 14.47 10.55 -11.90
C ASP A 3 13.04 11.09 -12.08
N VAL A 4 12.49 11.00 -13.30
CA VAL A 4 11.16 11.50 -13.69
C VAL A 4 10.46 10.43 -14.51
N ALA A 5 9.20 10.17 -14.19
CA ALA A 5 8.35 9.28 -14.96
C ALA A 5 7.99 9.90 -16.33
N GLU A 6 7.96 9.07 -17.38
CA GLU A 6 7.58 9.48 -18.74
C GLU A 6 6.13 9.16 -19.09
N GLY A 7 5.42 8.46 -18.20
CA GLY A 7 4.04 8.07 -18.44
C GLY A 7 3.43 7.33 -17.26
N ILE A 8 2.18 6.94 -17.43
CA ILE A 8 1.40 6.17 -16.48
C ILE A 8 1.08 4.84 -17.16
N HIS A 9 1.65 3.75 -16.66
CA HIS A 9 1.31 2.41 -17.12
C HIS A 9 -0.08 2.02 -16.59
N ARG A 10 -0.32 2.24 -15.29
CA ARG A 10 -1.61 2.08 -14.63
C ARG A 10 -1.78 3.15 -13.55
N PRO A 11 -3.01 3.63 -13.30
CA PRO A 11 -3.26 4.58 -12.23
C PRO A 11 -2.95 3.95 -10.86
N LEU A 12 -2.50 4.78 -9.93
CA LEU A 12 -2.36 4.43 -8.52
C LEU A 12 -3.71 4.66 -7.82
N SER A 13 -4.06 3.79 -6.89
CA SER A 13 -5.29 3.87 -6.09
C SER A 13 -5.01 4.00 -4.60
N VAL A 14 -5.98 4.56 -3.89
CA VAL A 14 -6.10 4.49 -2.43
C VAL A 14 -7.43 3.79 -2.14
N THR A 15 -7.36 2.65 -1.47
CA THR A 15 -8.51 1.84 -1.11
C THR A 15 -8.70 1.90 0.40
N ALA A 16 -9.94 2.09 0.86
CA ALA A 16 -10.26 2.15 2.28
C ALA A 16 -11.35 1.14 2.64
N LEU A 17 -11.19 0.51 3.80
CA LEU A 17 -12.17 -0.37 4.41
C LEU A 17 -12.48 0.16 5.82
N ALA A 18 -13.74 0.50 6.06
CA ALA A 18 -14.24 0.88 7.38
C ALA A 18 -15.02 -0.29 7.98
N ILE A 19 -14.70 -0.66 9.22
CA ILE A 19 -15.32 -1.75 9.97
C ILE A 19 -15.86 -1.20 11.28
N CYS A 20 -17.13 -1.47 11.57
CA CYS A 20 -17.76 -1.17 12.85
C CYS A 20 -18.44 -2.44 13.38
N ASP A 21 -18.57 -2.53 14.70
CA ASP A 21 -19.22 -3.63 15.42
C ASP A 21 -20.65 -3.28 15.88
N ASN A 22 -21.13 -2.07 15.54
CA ASN A 22 -22.41 -1.55 15.96
C ASN A 22 -23.31 -1.22 14.75
N ALA A 23 -24.62 -1.36 14.94
CA ALA A 23 -25.61 -1.12 13.89
C ALA A 23 -25.73 0.36 13.47
N ALA A 24 -25.19 1.29 14.27
CA ALA A 24 -25.22 2.72 13.97
C ALA A 24 -24.08 3.16 13.04
N GLY A 25 -23.08 2.30 12.77
CA GLY A 25 -21.93 2.66 11.95
C GLY A 25 -20.94 3.60 12.62
N GLU A 26 -21.04 3.77 13.94
CA GLU A 26 -20.26 4.77 14.68
C GLU A 26 -18.85 4.25 15.02
N ASN A 27 -17.89 5.18 15.14
CA ASN A 27 -16.52 4.93 15.57
C ASN A 27 -15.80 3.78 14.82
N PRO A 28 -15.79 3.76 13.48
CA PRO A 28 -15.21 2.66 12.72
C PRO A 28 -13.71 2.53 12.95
N VAL A 29 -13.19 1.31 12.81
CA VAL A 29 -11.78 1.06 12.52
C VAL A 29 -11.59 1.13 11.01
N VAL A 30 -10.60 1.89 10.56
CA VAL A 30 -10.32 2.17 9.16
C VAL A 30 -8.96 1.61 8.79
N LEU A 31 -8.96 0.74 7.78
CA LEU A 31 -7.76 0.30 7.07
C LEU A 31 -7.70 1.00 5.72
N VAL A 32 -6.61 1.68 5.43
CA VAL A 32 -6.27 2.19 4.12
C VAL A 32 -5.13 1.36 3.55
N ASP A 33 -5.20 1.00 2.27
CA ASP A 33 -4.08 0.47 1.50
C ASP A 33 -3.91 1.29 0.23
N ALA A 34 -2.67 1.70 -0.04
CA ALA A 34 -2.36 2.64 -1.10
C ALA A 34 -1.26 2.11 -2.02
N ASP A 35 -1.43 2.34 -3.32
CA ASP A 35 -0.46 2.03 -4.37
C ASP A 35 0.75 2.98 -4.32
N LEU A 36 1.53 2.93 -3.24
CA LEU A 36 2.67 3.81 -2.96
C LEU A 36 3.86 3.01 -2.43
N GLY A 37 5.06 3.60 -2.50
CA GLY A 37 6.30 2.94 -2.11
C GLY A 37 6.56 2.94 -0.60
N TRP A 38 7.14 4.01 -0.09
CA TRP A 38 7.47 4.16 1.32
C TRP A 38 7.57 5.63 1.71
N TRP A 39 7.46 5.90 3.02
CA TRP A 39 7.73 7.20 3.61
C TRP A 39 9.23 7.41 3.78
N ARG A 40 9.77 8.52 3.25
CA ARG A 40 11.20 8.84 3.42
C ARG A 40 11.56 9.18 4.88
N SER A 41 10.64 9.79 5.62
CA SER A 41 10.85 10.14 7.03
C SER A 41 9.63 9.76 7.87
N VAL A 42 9.88 9.44 9.14
CA VAL A 42 8.84 9.14 10.13
C VAL A 42 8.03 10.40 10.45
N GLU A 43 8.67 11.56 10.42
CA GLU A 43 8.07 12.86 10.67
C GLU A 43 7.02 13.20 9.60
N SER A 44 7.34 12.95 8.32
CA SER A 44 6.40 13.19 7.21
C SER A 44 5.18 12.27 7.28
N GLU A 45 5.36 11.00 7.66
CA GLU A 45 4.25 10.06 7.87
C GLU A 45 3.36 10.52 9.03
N ARG A 46 3.97 10.89 10.16
CA ARG A 46 3.23 11.35 11.34
C ARG A 46 2.44 12.62 11.08
N ASP A 47 3.02 13.58 10.35
CA ASP A 47 2.33 14.81 9.97
C ASP A 47 1.13 14.51 9.06
N PHE A 48 1.36 13.71 8.01
CA PHE A 48 0.32 13.27 7.09
C PHE A 48 -0.82 12.55 7.81
N ARG A 49 -0.48 11.59 8.67
CA ARG A 49 -1.44 10.82 9.46
C ARG A 49 -2.22 11.70 10.42
N ARG A 50 -1.54 12.59 11.17
CA ARG A 50 -2.20 13.53 12.09
C ARG A 50 -3.23 14.39 11.36
N ARG A 51 -2.86 14.97 10.21
CA ARG A 51 -3.79 15.76 9.39
C ARG A 51 -5.01 14.95 8.93
N LEU A 52 -4.82 13.68 8.55
CA LEU A 52 -5.94 12.79 8.20
C LEU A 52 -6.85 12.54 9.39
N LEU A 53 -6.29 12.18 10.54
CA LEU A 53 -7.05 11.91 11.77
C LEU A 53 -7.86 13.13 12.21
N ASP A 54 -7.25 14.32 12.19
CA ASP A 54 -7.93 15.59 12.49
C ASP A 54 -9.09 15.85 11.51
N ARG A 55 -8.86 15.62 10.20
CA ARG A 55 -9.85 15.87 9.15
C ARG A 55 -11.04 14.91 9.16
N LEU A 56 -10.78 13.66 9.55
CA LEU A 56 -11.73 12.54 9.55
C LEU A 56 -12.35 12.31 10.93
N GLU A 57 -11.91 13.06 11.95
CA GLU A 57 -12.35 12.92 13.35
C GLU A 57 -12.13 11.49 13.88
N LEU A 58 -11.03 10.85 13.48
CA LEU A 58 -10.67 9.49 13.87
C LEU A 58 -9.61 9.48 14.97
N GLY A 59 -9.74 8.54 15.90
CA GLY A 59 -8.68 8.25 16.86
C GLY A 59 -7.54 7.45 16.22
N GLU A 60 -6.30 7.72 16.61
CA GLU A 60 -5.10 7.05 16.07
C GLU A 60 -5.16 5.52 16.17
N SER A 61 -5.70 4.99 17.28
CA SER A 61 -5.85 3.53 17.48
C SER A 61 -6.87 2.86 16.58
N ARG A 62 -7.66 3.64 15.81
CA ARG A 62 -8.68 3.15 14.88
C ARG A 62 -8.26 3.31 13.42
N PHE A 63 -7.03 3.73 13.14
CA PHE A 63 -6.60 4.03 11.78
C PHE A 63 -5.29 3.32 11.46
N LEU A 64 -5.26 2.60 10.35
CA LEU A 64 -4.06 2.00 9.79
C LEU A 64 -3.91 2.42 8.33
N PHE A 65 -2.75 2.98 7.98
CA PHE A 65 -2.39 3.34 6.60
C PHE A 65 -1.27 2.41 6.11
N ALA A 66 -1.64 1.44 5.29
CA ALA A 66 -0.74 0.49 4.66
C ALA A 66 -0.31 0.96 3.27
N LEU A 67 0.84 0.46 2.83
CA LEU A 67 1.39 0.69 1.51
C LEU A 67 1.62 -0.67 0.84
N THR A 68 1.20 -0.79 -0.42
CA THR A 68 1.53 -1.93 -1.28
C THR A 68 3.04 -2.10 -1.50
N HIS A 69 3.80 -1.02 -1.30
CA HIS A 69 5.24 -0.93 -1.45
C HIS A 69 5.74 -0.92 -2.90
N THR A 70 4.91 -0.49 -3.87
CA THR A 70 5.34 -0.37 -5.28
C THR A 70 6.58 0.52 -5.43
N HIS A 71 7.56 0.04 -6.21
CA HIS A 71 8.77 0.79 -6.56
C HIS A 71 8.56 1.74 -7.76
N SER A 72 7.33 1.85 -8.26
CA SER A 72 6.98 2.63 -9.46
C SER A 72 5.97 3.74 -9.15
N ALA A 73 6.05 4.36 -7.97
CA ALA A 73 5.28 5.54 -7.58
C ALA A 73 6.22 6.69 -7.18
N PRO A 74 5.79 7.97 -7.28
CA PRO A 74 6.57 9.09 -6.75
C PRO A 74 6.86 8.93 -5.25
N PRO A 75 8.05 9.34 -4.78
CA PRO A 75 8.43 9.18 -3.38
C PRO A 75 7.55 10.01 -2.45
N LEU A 76 7.19 9.44 -1.29
CA LEU A 76 6.49 10.17 -0.24
C LEU A 76 7.52 10.90 0.64
N THR A 77 7.83 12.14 0.26
CA THR A 77 8.82 12.95 0.99
C THR A 77 8.56 14.45 0.89
N ASP A 78 8.90 15.16 1.96
CA ASP A 78 9.06 16.62 2.02
C ASP A 78 10.54 17.05 1.94
N GLN A 79 11.48 16.10 1.93
CA GLN A 79 12.92 16.33 1.83
C GLN A 79 13.33 16.25 0.35
N VAL A 80 13.03 17.31 -0.40
CA VAL A 80 13.37 17.43 -1.81
C VAL A 80 14.80 17.96 -1.95
N GLU A 81 15.67 17.24 -2.66
CA GLU A 81 17.04 17.69 -2.93
C GLU A 81 17.06 18.64 -4.15
N PRO A 82 17.94 19.67 -4.17
CA PRO A 82 17.93 20.69 -5.23
C PRO A 82 18.15 20.15 -6.67
N ASP A 83 18.76 18.99 -6.82
CA ASP A 83 19.07 18.35 -8.10
C ASP A 83 18.02 17.33 -8.56
N TRP A 84 16.98 17.09 -7.75
CA TRP A 84 15.87 16.22 -8.12
C TRP A 84 14.99 16.88 -9.17
N LYS A 85 15.06 16.36 -10.39
CA LYS A 85 14.18 16.78 -11.48
C LYS A 85 12.72 16.44 -11.12
N GLY A 86 11.81 17.42 -11.20
CA GLY A 86 10.41 17.23 -10.85
C GLY A 86 10.14 17.24 -9.34
N GLY A 87 11.12 17.61 -8.51
CA GLY A 87 10.97 17.69 -7.06
C GLY A 87 9.86 18.66 -6.62
N GLU A 88 9.61 19.71 -7.39
CA GLU A 88 8.53 20.67 -7.19
C GLU A 88 7.12 20.05 -7.29
N LEU A 89 7.00 18.87 -7.90
CA LEU A 89 5.73 18.14 -8.03
C LEU A 89 5.41 17.29 -6.79
N LEU A 90 6.39 17.05 -5.91
CA LEU A 90 6.23 16.12 -4.78
C LEU A 90 5.30 16.66 -3.69
N GLU A 91 5.33 17.96 -3.40
CA GLU A 91 4.39 18.57 -2.46
C GLU A 91 2.94 18.51 -2.97
N PRO A 92 2.61 18.99 -4.19
CA PRO A 92 1.27 18.82 -4.75
C PRO A 92 0.82 17.36 -4.83
N TYR A 93 1.73 16.43 -5.15
CA TYR A 93 1.42 15.01 -5.18
C TYR A 93 1.06 14.46 -3.80
N ARG A 94 1.79 14.83 -2.74
CA ARG A 94 1.45 14.44 -1.37
C ARG A 94 0.10 14.98 -0.92
N GLU A 95 -0.23 16.21 -1.30
CA GLU A 95 -1.56 16.78 -1.05
C GLU A 95 -2.65 16.03 -1.82
N GLN A 96 -2.40 15.64 -3.07
CA GLN A 96 -3.33 14.81 -3.85
C GLN A 96 -3.55 13.43 -3.18
N VAL A 97 -2.50 12.78 -2.67
CA VAL A 97 -2.62 11.51 -1.94
C VAL A 97 -3.42 11.70 -0.64
N TRP A 98 -3.21 12.83 0.05
CA TRP A 98 -3.95 13.16 1.26
C TRP A 98 -5.45 13.32 0.98
N GLU A 99 -5.82 14.13 -0.01
CA GLU A 99 -7.23 14.35 -0.40
C GLU A 99 -7.88 13.04 -0.89
N ALA A 100 -7.19 12.27 -1.72
CA ALA A 100 -7.68 10.96 -2.19
C ALA A 100 -7.93 9.99 -1.03
N THR A 101 -7.10 10.05 0.02
CA THR A 101 -7.28 9.26 1.23
C THR A 101 -8.51 9.71 2.00
N VAL A 102 -8.69 11.01 2.21
CA VAL A 102 -9.87 11.58 2.88
C VAL A 102 -11.14 11.12 2.16
N ASP A 103 -11.15 11.21 0.84
CA ASP A 103 -12.30 10.82 0.02
C ASP A 103 -12.56 9.32 0.03
N ALA A 104 -11.52 8.49 -0.03
CA ALA A 104 -11.65 7.04 0.07
C ALA A 104 -12.24 6.62 1.44
N VAL A 105 -11.73 7.19 2.53
CA VAL A 105 -12.19 6.87 3.88
C VAL A 105 -13.62 7.34 4.10
N LYS A 106 -13.98 8.56 3.70
CA LYS A 106 -15.37 9.04 3.80
C LYS A 106 -16.34 8.14 3.04
N ARG A 107 -16.01 7.77 1.79
CA ARG A 107 -16.84 6.83 1.02
C ARG A 107 -16.97 5.48 1.70
N ALA A 108 -15.91 4.97 2.31
CA ALA A 108 -15.96 3.72 3.06
C ALA A 108 -16.89 3.82 4.28
N ILE A 109 -16.84 4.93 5.02
CA ILE A 109 -17.70 5.20 6.18
C ILE A 109 -19.17 5.37 5.74
N ASP A 110 -19.42 6.17 4.70
CA ASP A 110 -20.78 6.45 4.20
C ASP A 110 -21.47 5.22 3.60
N THR A 111 -20.72 4.17 3.28
CA THR A 111 -21.23 2.93 2.68
C THR A 111 -21.21 1.74 3.64
N ILE A 112 -20.97 1.98 4.94
CA ILE A 112 -21.09 0.97 5.98
C ILE A 112 -22.46 0.30 5.92
N ARG A 113 -22.46 -1.03 5.91
CA ARG A 113 -23.65 -1.87 5.82
C ARG A 113 -23.39 -3.23 6.47
N PRO A 114 -24.44 -3.96 6.88
CA PRO A 114 -24.30 -5.32 7.40
C PRO A 114 -23.51 -6.22 6.44
N ALA A 115 -22.44 -6.82 6.94
CA ALA A 115 -21.55 -7.67 6.16
C ALA A 115 -21.00 -8.81 7.01
N VAL A 116 -20.54 -9.88 6.33
CA VAL A 116 -19.82 -11.00 6.91
C VAL A 116 -18.37 -10.92 6.44
N ILE A 117 -17.43 -10.99 7.37
CA ILE A 117 -16.00 -11.10 7.07
C ILE A 117 -15.56 -12.54 7.35
N GLU A 118 -15.06 -13.21 6.33
CA GLU A 118 -14.53 -14.58 6.41
C GLU A 118 -13.03 -14.55 6.10
N TRP A 119 -12.25 -15.39 6.79
CA TRP A 119 -10.80 -15.47 6.60
C TRP A 119 -10.39 -16.87 6.19
N GLN A 120 -9.42 -16.95 5.28
CA GLN A 120 -8.76 -18.19 4.91
C GLN A 120 -7.25 -18.00 4.84
N THR A 121 -6.51 -18.98 5.34
CA THR A 121 -5.07 -19.08 5.14
C THR A 121 -4.79 -20.11 4.05
N GLY A 122 -4.00 -19.73 3.05
CA GLY A 122 -3.56 -20.55 1.94
C GLY A 122 -2.06 -20.40 1.71
N ARG A 123 -1.61 -20.83 0.53
CA ARG A 123 -0.20 -20.73 0.11
C ARG A 123 -0.05 -20.10 -1.27
N CYS A 124 0.95 -19.25 -1.44
CA CYS A 124 1.35 -18.67 -2.72
C CYS A 124 2.87 -18.82 -2.91
N GLY A 125 3.28 -19.32 -4.08
CA GLY A 125 4.68 -19.58 -4.42
C GLY A 125 5.33 -18.50 -5.29
N LEU A 126 4.82 -17.26 -5.24
CA LEU A 126 5.34 -16.16 -6.05
C LEU A 126 6.65 -15.59 -5.49
N ALA A 127 6.78 -15.52 -4.16
CA ALA A 127 7.94 -14.97 -3.47
C ALA A 127 9.15 -15.92 -3.50
N ALA A 128 10.33 -15.33 -3.47
CA ALA A 128 11.61 -16.02 -3.36
C ALA A 128 12.55 -15.28 -2.41
N GLY A 129 13.47 -16.03 -1.78
CA GLY A 129 14.59 -15.43 -1.05
C GLY A 129 15.43 -14.56 -1.98
N ARG A 130 15.82 -13.38 -1.49
CA ARG A 130 16.58 -12.40 -2.27
C ARG A 130 17.89 -11.94 -1.62
N ASP A 131 18.25 -12.52 -0.48
CA ASP A 131 19.45 -12.18 0.28
C ASP A 131 20.58 -13.16 -0.07
N LEU A 132 21.00 -13.14 -1.34
CA LEU A 132 22.02 -14.05 -1.86
C LEU A 132 23.40 -13.71 -1.27
N ARG A 133 24.05 -14.72 -0.69
CA ARG A 133 25.46 -14.63 -0.32
C ARG A 133 26.32 -14.48 -1.58
N ASP A 134 27.11 -13.42 -1.66
CA ASP A 134 27.93 -13.11 -2.83
C ASP A 134 28.93 -14.27 -3.08
N PRO A 135 28.86 -14.97 -4.24
CA PRO A 135 29.74 -16.09 -4.53
C PRO A 135 31.23 -15.71 -4.60
N GLU A 136 31.52 -14.44 -4.90
CA GLU A 136 32.88 -13.91 -5.00
C GLU A 136 33.38 -13.35 -3.66
N ASN A 137 32.47 -13.02 -2.74
CA ASN A 137 32.80 -12.54 -1.41
C ASN A 137 31.80 -13.08 -0.36
N PRO A 138 32.07 -14.24 0.25
CA PRO A 138 31.18 -14.85 1.22
C PRO A 138 30.95 -14.06 2.50
N GLU A 139 31.54 -12.87 2.72
CA GLU A 139 31.17 -11.98 3.83
C GLU A 139 30.09 -10.96 3.44
N ARG A 140 29.79 -10.86 2.14
CA ARG A 140 28.83 -9.92 1.57
C ARG A 140 27.53 -10.62 1.19
N THR A 141 26.42 -9.94 1.46
CA THR A 141 25.09 -10.31 0.95
C THR A 141 24.68 -9.29 -0.10
N VAL A 142 24.14 -9.77 -1.22
CA VAL A 142 23.64 -8.94 -2.32
C VAL A 142 22.16 -9.21 -2.54
N CYS A 143 21.44 -8.21 -3.06
CA CYS A 143 20.09 -8.43 -3.53
C CYS A 143 20.14 -9.30 -4.79
N GLY A 144 19.73 -10.56 -4.68
CA GLY A 144 19.78 -11.55 -5.75
C GLY A 144 19.04 -12.81 -5.35
N PHE A 145 18.52 -13.55 -6.33
CA PHE A 145 17.74 -14.77 -6.08
C PHE A 145 18.57 -15.80 -5.30
N ASP A 146 18.07 -16.16 -4.12
CA ASP A 146 18.62 -17.22 -3.28
C ASP A 146 17.66 -18.43 -3.27
N PRO A 147 17.94 -19.48 -4.07
CA PRO A 147 17.10 -20.67 -4.10
C PRO A 147 17.17 -21.51 -2.81
N GLY A 148 18.15 -21.26 -1.94
CA GLY A 148 18.32 -21.98 -0.67
C GLY A 148 17.54 -21.36 0.49
N ALA A 149 17.08 -20.12 0.34
CA ALA A 149 16.30 -19.40 1.34
C ALA A 149 14.79 -19.47 1.02
N PRO A 150 14.00 -20.29 1.74
CA PRO A 150 12.56 -20.32 1.51
C PRO A 150 11.93 -18.98 1.88
N ALA A 151 11.07 -18.46 1.01
CA ALA A 151 10.21 -17.33 1.34
C ALA A 151 9.01 -17.80 2.17
N ASP A 152 8.40 -16.88 2.92
CA ASP A 152 7.11 -17.14 3.56
C ASP A 152 6.04 -17.30 2.47
N ASP A 153 5.48 -18.50 2.37
CA ASP A 153 4.44 -18.82 1.39
C ASP A 153 3.02 -18.55 1.90
N THR A 154 2.87 -18.05 3.13
CA THR A 154 1.57 -17.81 3.78
C THR A 154 0.78 -16.74 3.04
N LEU A 155 -0.38 -17.12 2.50
CA LEU A 155 -1.35 -16.21 1.90
C LEU A 155 -2.56 -16.09 2.82
N LEU A 156 -2.82 -14.90 3.36
CA LEU A 156 -4.04 -14.62 4.11
C LEU A 156 -5.04 -13.87 3.23
N VAL A 157 -6.25 -14.41 3.11
CA VAL A 157 -7.34 -13.80 2.34
C VAL A 157 -8.54 -13.56 3.25
N GLY A 158 -8.99 -12.31 3.32
CA GLY A 158 -10.25 -11.91 3.94
C GLY A 158 -11.27 -11.60 2.86
N ARG A 159 -12.44 -12.25 2.89
CA ARG A 159 -13.56 -11.92 2.02
C ARG A 159 -14.63 -11.18 2.83
N VAL A 160 -15.02 -10.01 2.38
CA VAL A 160 -16.14 -9.26 2.94
C VAL A 160 -17.34 -9.42 2.01
N SER A 161 -18.44 -9.95 2.50
CA SER A 161 -19.67 -10.15 1.73
C SER A 161 -20.83 -9.40 2.37
N ASP A 162 -21.69 -8.80 1.55
CA ASP A 162 -22.94 -8.20 2.01
C ASP A 162 -23.81 -9.26 2.70
N ALA A 163 -24.31 -8.97 3.91
CA ALA A 163 -24.98 -9.97 4.75
C ALA A 163 -26.34 -10.41 4.21
N THR A 164 -26.96 -9.63 3.31
CA THR A 164 -28.29 -9.94 2.76
C THR A 164 -28.18 -10.69 1.44
N SER A 165 -27.37 -10.17 0.52
CA SER A 165 -27.23 -10.71 -0.83
C SER A 165 -26.16 -11.81 -0.94
N GLY A 166 -25.21 -11.86 0.01
CA GLY A 166 -24.04 -12.73 -0.07
C GLY A 166 -23.01 -12.31 -1.13
N GLN A 167 -23.22 -11.18 -1.82
CA GLN A 167 -22.28 -10.68 -2.82
C GLN A 167 -20.99 -10.21 -2.15
N ALA A 168 -19.83 -10.58 -2.71
CA ALA A 168 -18.54 -10.05 -2.27
C ALA A 168 -18.45 -8.54 -2.55
N ILE A 169 -18.08 -7.78 -1.53
CA ILE A 169 -17.99 -6.30 -1.58
C ILE A 169 -16.57 -5.79 -1.33
N ALA A 170 -15.71 -6.58 -0.69
CA ALA A 170 -14.28 -6.30 -0.58
C ALA A 170 -13.49 -7.61 -0.40
N THR A 171 -12.21 -7.56 -0.78
CA THR A 171 -11.23 -8.62 -0.51
C THR A 171 -9.99 -7.98 0.09
N ILE A 172 -9.47 -8.59 1.16
CA ILE A 172 -8.21 -8.21 1.79
C ILE A 172 -7.23 -9.34 1.48
N VAL A 173 -6.07 -9.01 0.93
CA VAL A 173 -5.02 -9.98 0.61
C VAL A 173 -3.76 -9.55 1.32
N ASN A 174 -3.17 -10.43 2.12
CA ASN A 174 -1.86 -10.23 2.73
C ASN A 174 -0.92 -11.36 2.33
N TYR A 175 0.17 -10.99 1.67
CA TYR A 175 1.19 -11.90 1.18
C TYR A 175 2.54 -11.19 1.12
N ALA A 176 3.57 -11.82 1.69
CA ALA A 176 4.91 -11.23 1.81
C ALA A 176 5.70 -11.36 0.49
N CYS A 177 5.50 -10.42 -0.43
CA CYS A 177 6.25 -10.36 -1.68
C CYS A 177 6.48 -8.92 -2.11
N HIS A 178 7.71 -8.61 -2.54
CA HIS A 178 8.10 -7.25 -2.92
C HIS A 178 7.61 -6.93 -4.35
N PRO A 179 6.90 -5.82 -4.57
CA PRO A 179 6.43 -5.41 -5.90
C PRO A 179 7.54 -4.74 -6.73
N THR A 180 8.44 -5.57 -7.24
CA THR A 180 9.59 -5.14 -8.08
C THR A 180 9.58 -5.81 -9.46
N THR A 181 8.42 -6.19 -9.98
CA THR A 181 8.28 -6.88 -11.27
C THR A 181 8.80 -6.01 -12.43
N LEU A 182 8.56 -4.70 -12.35
CA LEU A 182 8.96 -3.74 -13.39
C LEU A 182 10.45 -3.37 -13.35
N ALA A 183 11.13 -3.65 -12.23
CA ALA A 183 12.55 -3.40 -12.00
C ALA A 183 12.98 -1.93 -12.26
N TRP A 184 14.31 -1.71 -12.25
CA TRP A 184 14.93 -0.38 -12.27
C TRP A 184 14.94 0.32 -13.64
N ASP A 185 14.67 -0.42 -14.72
CA ASP A 185 14.58 0.11 -16.09
C ASP A 185 13.19 0.70 -16.40
N ASN A 186 12.21 0.50 -15.54
CA ASN A 186 10.88 1.07 -15.71
C ASN A 186 10.90 2.60 -15.60
N ARG A 187 10.16 3.26 -16.51
CA ARG A 187 10.05 4.72 -16.61
C ARG A 187 8.61 5.20 -16.44
N GLN A 188 7.68 4.32 -16.06
CA GLN A 188 6.24 4.61 -15.96
C GLN A 188 5.72 4.45 -14.54
N ILE A 189 4.76 5.29 -14.14
CA ILE A 189 4.03 5.12 -12.88
C ILE A 189 3.17 3.87 -12.94
N SER A 190 3.25 3.02 -11.90
CA SER A 190 2.53 1.75 -11.82
C SER A 190 2.37 1.24 -10.38
N PRO A 191 1.26 0.57 -10.05
CA PRO A 191 1.09 -0.17 -8.80
C PRO A 191 1.76 -1.57 -8.83
N ASP A 192 2.70 -1.78 -9.76
CA ASP A 192 3.32 -3.09 -10.06
C ASP A 192 2.28 -4.23 -10.22
N TYR A 193 2.59 -5.47 -9.79
CA TYR A 193 1.67 -6.60 -9.88
C TYR A 193 0.45 -6.48 -8.95
N LEU A 194 0.56 -5.69 -7.87
CA LEU A 194 -0.49 -5.57 -6.85
C LEU A 194 -1.74 -4.89 -7.40
N GLY A 195 -1.58 -3.82 -8.20
CA GLY A 195 -2.72 -3.17 -8.86
C GLY A 195 -3.26 -3.89 -10.10
N ALA A 196 -2.90 -5.16 -10.30
CA ALA A 196 -3.57 -6.07 -11.23
C ALA A 196 -4.46 -7.10 -10.53
N MET A 197 -4.43 -7.15 -9.19
CA MET A 197 -5.27 -8.03 -8.37
C MET A 197 -6.69 -7.51 -8.22
#